data_AF-X1CCM7-F1
#
_entry.id   AF-X1CCM7-F1
#
_cell.length_a   1.000
_cell.length_b   1.000
_cell.length_c   1.000
_cell.angle_alpha   90.00
_cell.angle_beta   90.00
_cell.angle_gamma   90.00
#
_symmetry.space_group_name_H-M   'P 1'
#
loop_
_entity.id
_entity.type
_entity.pdbx_description
1 polymer ?
#
loop_
_entity_poly.entity_id
_entity_poly.type
_entity_poly.pdbx_seq_one_letter_code
_entity_poly.pdbx_strand_id
1 'polypeptide(L)'
;AMIPVITLCIARSGEESKEEIILQAMTEAADYLSTTIIDENGISRCDYNLTEGKWYPYEPPWHTGQAIYALTDAYRLTGKAFYLETAKKAGDWWTSLQITDHPKLNGMLNAIHGDHAGQVIVFATVSDGTAGLFKLHEATGETKYAEVPTQAGDWMLANMCLLDEGVCYDNVDPETGEVLKENSPFWPDKENQGLWDVARPNNEGSLFLDMYQYTGNEEYKEAFITLCESLVETQGPEGLWMDFMPNNKEDGSVHPRFNLWYAESLLEGYELTGDKRYLEAVLKTAATFASFQKSNGTIYYQNFLSGEVNKNS
;
A
#
# COMPACT_ATOMS: atom_id res chain seq x y z
N ALA A 1 -56.93 -14.36 -30.89
CA ALA A 1 -55.98 -15.02 -29.99
C ALA A 1 -54.60 -14.95 -30.64
N MET A 2 -53.75 -14.03 -30.19
CA MET A 2 -52.38 -13.88 -30.66
C MET A 2 -51.45 -14.57 -29.65
N ILE A 3 -50.67 -15.53 -30.12
CA ILE A 3 -49.57 -16.15 -29.37
C ILE A 3 -48.37 -15.20 -29.50
N PRO A 4 -47.78 -14.70 -28.41
CA PRO A 4 -46.54 -13.96 -28.50
C PRO A 4 -45.40 -14.95 -28.75
N VAL A 5 -44.70 -14.76 -29.87
CA VAL A 5 -43.42 -15.41 -30.16
C VAL A 5 -42.40 -14.80 -29.21
N ILE A 6 -41.95 -15.59 -28.23
CA ILE A 6 -40.78 -15.29 -27.41
C ILE A 6 -39.57 -15.49 -28.31
N THR A 7 -38.97 -14.38 -28.75
CA THR A 7 -37.64 -14.39 -29.34
C THR A 7 -36.65 -14.77 -28.24
N LEU A 8 -36.24 -16.04 -28.20
CA LEU A 8 -35.03 -16.45 -27.50
C LEU A 8 -33.85 -15.77 -28.19
N CYS A 9 -33.27 -14.75 -27.56
CA CYS A 9 -31.89 -14.39 -27.82
C CYS A 9 -31.02 -15.54 -27.31
N ILE A 10 -30.69 -16.47 -28.21
CA ILE A 10 -29.63 -17.45 -27.99
C ILE A 10 -28.33 -16.65 -27.88
N ALA A 11 -27.79 -16.54 -26.66
CA ALA A 11 -26.42 -16.11 -26.46
C ALA A 11 -25.51 -16.97 -27.35
N ARG A 12 -24.61 -16.33 -28.10
CA ARG A 12 -23.62 -17.05 -28.92
C ARG A 12 -22.82 -17.95 -27.99
N SER A 13 -23.01 -19.26 -28.11
CA SER A 13 -22.18 -20.25 -27.45
C SER A 13 -20.75 -20.14 -28.01
N GLY A 14 -19.79 -19.70 -27.17
CA GLY A 14 -18.36 -19.78 -27.49
C GLY A 14 -17.51 -18.54 -27.18
N GLU A 15 -18.08 -17.42 -26.74
CA GLU A 15 -17.29 -16.29 -26.19
C GLU A 15 -17.34 -16.33 -24.66
N GLU A 16 -16.17 -16.42 -24.05
CA GLU A 16 -15.99 -16.31 -22.61
C GLU A 16 -16.49 -14.94 -22.14
N SER A 17 -17.31 -14.94 -21.09
CA SER A 17 -17.84 -13.71 -20.51
C SER A 17 -16.71 -12.86 -19.92
N LYS A 18 -16.92 -11.54 -19.82
CA LYS A 18 -15.95 -10.65 -19.14
C LYS A 18 -15.65 -11.10 -17.71
N GLU A 19 -16.65 -11.62 -17.02
CA GLU A 19 -16.52 -12.15 -15.66
C GLU A 19 -15.61 -13.37 -15.63
N GLU A 20 -15.77 -14.31 -16.56
CA GLU A 20 -14.89 -15.47 -16.70
C GLU A 20 -13.45 -15.08 -17.03
N ILE A 21 -13.25 -14.12 -17.95
CA ILE A 21 -11.90 -13.61 -18.29
C ILE A 21 -11.22 -12.97 -17.06
N ILE A 22 -11.96 -12.16 -16.30
CA ILE A 22 -11.43 -11.53 -15.07
C ILE A 22 -11.09 -12.61 -14.03
N LEU A 23 -11.98 -13.57 -13.82
CA LEU A 23 -11.76 -14.66 -12.86
C LEU A 23 -10.55 -15.52 -13.25
N GLN A 24 -10.37 -15.79 -14.54
CA GLN A 24 -9.19 -16.49 -15.06
C GLN A 24 -7.92 -15.68 -14.78
N ALA A 25 -7.88 -14.40 -15.14
CA ALA A 25 -6.71 -13.56 -14.91
C ALA A 25 -6.34 -13.46 -13.42
N MET A 26 -7.33 -13.32 -12.54
CA MET A 26 -7.12 -13.33 -11.09
C MET A 26 -6.58 -14.68 -10.60
N THR A 27 -7.11 -15.78 -11.12
CA THR A 27 -6.67 -17.13 -10.77
C THR A 27 -5.22 -17.37 -11.20
N GLU A 28 -4.87 -16.99 -12.43
CA GLU A 28 -3.50 -17.13 -12.95
C GLU A 28 -2.50 -16.26 -12.16
N ALA A 29 -2.90 -15.05 -11.78
CA ALA A 29 -2.11 -14.19 -10.91
C ALA A 29 -1.88 -14.82 -9.52
N ALA A 30 -2.94 -15.36 -8.90
CA ALA A 30 -2.85 -16.03 -7.61
C ALA A 30 -2.02 -17.32 -7.67
N ASP A 31 -2.12 -18.10 -8.76
CA ASP A 31 -1.28 -19.26 -9.00
C ASP A 31 0.19 -18.86 -9.13
N TYR A 32 0.49 -17.78 -9.86
CA TYR A 32 1.85 -17.26 -9.99
C TYR A 32 2.41 -16.74 -8.65
N LEU A 33 1.59 -16.01 -7.88
CA LEU A 33 1.95 -15.57 -6.54
C LEU A 33 2.31 -16.77 -5.65
N SER A 34 1.49 -17.81 -5.66
CA SER A 34 1.64 -18.96 -4.76
C SER A 34 2.76 -19.92 -5.13
N THR A 35 3.15 -19.97 -6.40
CA THR A 35 4.11 -20.96 -6.90
C THR A 35 5.46 -20.37 -7.29
N THR A 36 5.50 -19.07 -7.57
CA THR A 36 6.71 -18.40 -8.05
C THR A 36 7.15 -17.25 -7.16
N ILE A 37 6.23 -16.38 -6.75
CA ILE A 37 6.59 -15.15 -6.00
C ILE A 37 6.82 -15.44 -4.52
N ILE A 38 5.91 -16.16 -3.86
CA ILE A 38 6.09 -16.57 -2.47
C ILE A 38 6.99 -17.80 -2.43
N ASP A 39 8.12 -17.68 -1.74
CA ASP A 39 9.13 -18.72 -1.66
C ASP A 39 8.82 -19.82 -0.62
N GLU A 40 9.74 -20.75 -0.46
CA GLU A 40 9.66 -21.83 0.52
C GLU A 40 9.64 -21.36 1.99
N ASN A 41 9.99 -20.11 2.28
CA ASN A 41 9.96 -19.51 3.61
C ASN A 41 8.74 -18.60 3.83
N GLY A 42 7.91 -18.37 2.80
CA GLY A 42 6.75 -17.48 2.87
C GLY A 42 7.06 -16.03 2.49
N ILE A 43 8.25 -15.77 1.93
CA ILE A 43 8.71 -14.42 1.62
C ILE A 43 8.45 -14.14 0.13
N SER A 44 7.97 -12.95 -0.19
CA SER A 44 7.99 -12.48 -1.58
C SER A 44 9.43 -12.39 -2.10
N ARG A 45 9.68 -12.99 -3.25
CA ARG A 45 10.96 -12.86 -3.97
C ARG A 45 11.19 -11.46 -4.57
N CYS A 46 10.17 -10.61 -4.54
CA CYS A 46 10.21 -9.21 -4.98
C CYS A 46 10.59 -9.10 -6.46
N ASP A 47 11.72 -8.46 -6.78
CA ASP A 47 12.05 -8.10 -8.15
C ASP A 47 12.81 -9.22 -8.87
N TYR A 48 12.36 -9.56 -10.09
CA TYR A 48 13.08 -10.46 -10.98
C TYR A 48 13.85 -9.67 -12.03
N ASN A 49 15.17 -9.80 -12.02
CA ASN A 49 16.01 -9.25 -13.07
C ASN A 49 16.06 -10.21 -14.28
N LEU A 50 15.46 -9.78 -15.40
CA LEU A 50 15.37 -10.58 -16.63
C LEU A 50 16.72 -10.86 -17.31
N THR A 51 17.69 -9.94 -17.21
CA THR A 51 18.99 -10.10 -17.89
C THR A 51 19.93 -11.01 -17.12
N GLU A 52 19.81 -11.01 -15.79
CA GLU A 52 20.65 -11.80 -14.89
C GLU A 52 19.99 -13.13 -14.48
N GLY A 53 18.67 -13.24 -14.66
CA GLY A 53 17.91 -14.44 -14.33
C GLY A 53 17.83 -14.74 -12.84
N LYS A 54 17.79 -13.69 -12.00
CA LYS A 54 17.77 -13.84 -10.53
C LYS A 54 16.84 -12.83 -9.87
N TRP A 55 16.41 -13.22 -8.68
CA TRP A 55 15.57 -12.42 -7.80
C TRP A 55 16.42 -11.52 -6.90
N TYR A 56 15.88 -10.34 -6.58
CA TYR A 56 16.46 -9.37 -5.67
C TYR A 56 15.45 -8.98 -4.59
N PRO A 57 15.83 -9.00 -3.30
CA PRO A 57 14.97 -8.48 -2.26
C PRO A 57 14.86 -6.96 -2.43
N TYR A 58 13.63 -6.47 -2.43
CA TYR A 58 13.27 -5.06 -2.42
C TYR A 58 11.97 -4.96 -1.63
N GLU A 59 11.95 -4.21 -0.54
CA GLU A 59 10.83 -4.10 0.39
C GLU A 59 10.08 -5.42 0.70
N PRO A 60 10.75 -6.50 1.14
CA PRO A 60 10.09 -7.79 1.32
C PRO A 60 8.82 -7.76 2.19
N PRO A 61 8.74 -7.01 3.31
CA PRO A 61 7.53 -6.91 4.11
C PRO A 61 6.35 -6.28 3.36
N TRP A 62 6.61 -5.24 2.56
CA TRP A 62 5.60 -4.56 1.74
C TRP A 62 5.05 -5.53 0.68
N HIS A 63 5.93 -6.12 -0.13
CA HIS A 63 5.50 -7.04 -1.19
C HIS A 63 4.81 -8.30 -0.66
N THR A 64 5.27 -8.82 0.47
CA THR A 64 4.66 -10.00 1.08
C THR A 64 3.28 -9.67 1.65
N GLY A 65 3.11 -8.51 2.29
CA GLY A 65 1.81 -8.01 2.74
C GLY A 65 0.79 -7.89 1.61
N GLN A 66 1.21 -7.28 0.48
CA GLN A 66 0.38 -7.16 -0.72
C GLN A 66 0.02 -8.53 -1.34
N ALA A 67 0.96 -9.47 -1.35
CA ALA A 67 0.69 -10.83 -1.79
C ALA A 67 -0.31 -11.56 -0.87
N ILE A 68 -0.21 -11.39 0.46
CA ILE A 68 -1.18 -11.92 1.43
C ILE A 68 -2.58 -11.38 1.13
N TYR A 69 -2.70 -10.07 0.89
CA TYR A 69 -3.97 -9.43 0.52
C TYR A 69 -4.57 -10.12 -0.72
N ALA A 70 -3.80 -10.16 -1.82
CA ALA A 70 -4.25 -10.71 -3.10
C ALA A 70 -4.65 -12.20 -3.00
N LEU A 71 -3.86 -13.00 -2.28
CA LEU A 71 -4.14 -14.43 -2.08
C LEU A 71 -5.37 -14.67 -1.20
N THR A 72 -5.59 -13.82 -0.19
CA THR A 72 -6.79 -13.89 0.66
C THR A 72 -8.05 -13.57 -0.15
N ASP A 73 -8.00 -12.56 -1.01
CA ASP A 73 -9.10 -12.22 -1.91
C ASP A 73 -9.33 -13.31 -2.97
N ALA A 74 -8.26 -13.87 -3.53
CA ALA A 74 -8.35 -15.00 -4.45
C ALA A 74 -8.98 -16.23 -3.79
N TYR A 75 -8.64 -16.52 -2.52
CA TYR A 75 -9.29 -17.57 -1.74
C TYR A 75 -10.78 -17.29 -1.55
N ARG A 76 -11.15 -16.06 -1.15
CA ARG A 76 -12.55 -15.66 -0.96
C ARG A 76 -13.40 -15.88 -2.21
N LEU A 77 -12.85 -15.59 -3.39
CA LEU A 77 -13.55 -15.70 -4.67
C LEU A 77 -13.60 -17.13 -5.23
N THR A 78 -12.51 -17.89 -5.07
CA THR A 78 -12.37 -19.20 -5.72
C THR A 78 -12.61 -20.39 -4.79
N GLY A 79 -12.50 -20.20 -3.48
CA GLY A 79 -12.53 -21.25 -2.47
C GLY A 79 -11.31 -22.18 -2.47
N LYS A 80 -10.26 -21.89 -3.27
CA LYS A 80 -9.07 -22.74 -3.35
C LYS A 80 -8.22 -22.60 -2.09
N ALA A 81 -8.28 -23.60 -1.21
CA ALA A 81 -7.56 -23.61 0.07
C ALA A 81 -6.06 -23.35 -0.06
N PHE A 82 -5.41 -23.77 -1.16
CA PHE A 82 -3.98 -23.54 -1.38
C PHE A 82 -3.59 -22.06 -1.35
N TYR A 83 -4.45 -21.13 -1.80
CA TYR A 83 -4.17 -19.69 -1.72
C TYR A 83 -4.14 -19.21 -0.26
N LEU A 84 -5.11 -19.66 0.55
CA LEU A 84 -5.15 -19.32 1.98
C LEU A 84 -3.95 -19.91 2.72
N GLU A 85 -3.57 -21.16 2.44
CA GLU A 85 -2.40 -21.78 3.07
C GLU A 85 -1.09 -21.06 2.71
N THR A 86 -0.97 -20.59 1.46
CA THR A 86 0.17 -19.77 1.03
C THR A 86 0.15 -18.41 1.75
N ALA A 87 -1.01 -17.75 1.84
CA ALA A 87 -1.16 -16.50 2.56
C ALA A 87 -0.82 -16.64 4.05
N LYS A 88 -1.23 -17.74 4.70
CA LYS A 88 -0.87 -18.05 6.09
C LYS A 88 0.62 -18.21 6.29
N LYS A 89 1.29 -18.96 5.41
CA LYS A 89 2.74 -19.12 5.46
C LYS A 89 3.46 -17.78 5.32
N ALA A 90 2.99 -16.91 4.43
CA ALA A 90 3.52 -15.57 4.27
C ALA A 90 3.24 -14.68 5.50
N GLY A 91 2.04 -14.77 6.08
CA GLY A 91 1.70 -14.08 7.32
C GLY A 91 2.51 -14.56 8.53
N ASP A 92 2.82 -15.85 8.62
CA ASP A 92 3.69 -16.43 9.66
C ASP A 92 5.09 -15.83 9.60
N TRP A 93 5.66 -15.70 8.39
CA TRP A 93 6.92 -14.99 8.22
C TRP A 93 6.79 -13.51 8.58
N TRP A 94 5.78 -12.82 8.08
CA TRP A 94 5.62 -11.38 8.29
C TRP A 94 5.48 -11.04 9.77
N THR A 95 4.67 -11.81 10.51
CA THR A 95 4.51 -11.65 11.97
C THR A 95 5.78 -12.00 12.75
N SER A 96 6.66 -12.86 12.21
CA SER A 96 7.95 -13.17 12.82
C SER A 96 8.95 -12.01 12.78
N LEU A 97 8.68 -10.97 11.97
CA LEU A 97 9.53 -9.77 11.91
C LEU A 97 9.37 -8.88 13.15
N GLN A 98 8.44 -9.19 14.05
CA GLN A 98 8.24 -8.41 15.27
C GLN A 98 9.51 -8.40 16.12
N ILE A 99 9.96 -7.20 16.46
CA ILE A 99 11.10 -6.98 17.32
C ILE A 99 10.64 -7.10 18.77
N THR A 100 11.28 -7.98 19.54
CA THR A 100 10.89 -8.28 20.94
C THR A 100 12.02 -8.11 21.95
N ASP A 101 13.25 -7.98 21.49
CA ASP A 101 14.48 -7.97 22.29
C ASP A 101 15.27 -6.65 22.23
N HIS A 102 14.86 -5.71 21.37
CA HIS A 102 15.48 -4.39 21.28
C HIS A 102 14.90 -3.40 22.32
N PRO A 103 15.73 -2.67 23.09
CA PRO A 103 15.25 -1.83 24.20
C PRO A 103 14.36 -0.66 23.77
N LYS A 104 14.47 -0.19 22.52
CA LYS A 104 13.64 0.90 21.98
C LYS A 104 12.61 0.47 20.94
N LEU A 105 12.81 -0.70 20.32
CA LEU A 105 12.00 -1.15 19.18
C LEU A 105 11.08 -2.32 19.56
N ASN A 106 10.96 -2.66 20.86
CA ASN A 106 10.05 -3.70 21.31
C ASN A 106 8.60 -3.36 20.89
N GLY A 107 7.99 -4.25 20.10
CA GLY A 107 6.67 -4.07 19.50
C GLY A 107 6.70 -3.59 18.04
N MET A 108 7.81 -3.01 17.59
CA MET A 108 8.00 -2.58 16.20
C MET A 108 8.30 -3.77 15.28
N LEU A 109 8.25 -3.55 13.96
CA LEU A 109 8.63 -4.55 12.96
C LEU A 109 10.00 -4.24 12.37
N ASN A 110 10.81 -5.28 12.18
CA ASN A 110 12.07 -5.20 11.43
C ASN A 110 11.81 -5.17 9.92
N ALA A 111 11.00 -4.21 9.49
CA ALA A 111 10.55 -4.07 8.12
C ALA A 111 11.54 -3.23 7.30
N ILE A 112 12.70 -3.82 7.00
CA ILE A 112 13.73 -3.16 6.21
C ILE A 112 13.24 -2.91 4.79
N HIS A 113 13.33 -1.65 4.36
CA HIS A 113 12.94 -1.22 3.03
C HIS A 113 13.89 -1.76 1.96
N GLY A 114 15.21 -1.54 2.14
CA GLY A 114 16.24 -2.10 1.27
C GLY A 114 16.21 -1.58 -0.16
N ASP A 115 16.76 -0.38 -0.40
CA ASP A 115 17.09 0.18 -1.72
C ASP A 115 17.92 1.48 -1.53
N HIS A 116 17.56 2.58 -2.20
CA HIS A 116 18.21 3.89 -2.13
C HIS A 116 18.26 4.47 -0.70
N ALA A 117 17.25 4.17 0.12
CA ALA A 117 17.18 4.57 1.53
C ALA A 117 18.17 3.81 2.44
N GLY A 118 18.83 2.77 1.93
CA GLY A 118 19.67 1.87 2.71
C GLY A 118 18.86 0.88 3.57
N GLN A 119 19.48 0.44 4.66
CA GLN A 119 18.93 -0.57 5.57
C GLN A 119 18.18 0.09 6.72
N VAL A 120 17.16 0.88 6.41
CA VAL A 120 16.28 1.54 7.38
C VAL A 120 14.90 0.90 7.41
N ILE A 121 14.19 1.05 8.52
CA ILE A 121 12.76 0.73 8.60
C ILE A 121 11.99 1.96 8.12
N VAL A 122 11.07 1.77 7.16
CA VAL A 122 10.27 2.85 6.56
C VAL A 122 8.81 2.70 6.97
N PHE A 123 8.17 3.80 7.35
CA PHE A 123 6.76 3.85 7.76
C PHE A 123 5.86 3.18 6.72
N ALA A 124 5.96 3.62 5.46
CA ALA A 124 5.16 3.13 4.34
C ALA A 124 5.29 1.62 4.10
N THR A 125 6.51 1.07 4.23
CA THR A 125 6.78 -0.37 4.08
C THR A 125 6.04 -1.19 5.13
N VAL A 126 5.89 -0.64 6.35
CA VAL A 126 5.06 -1.25 7.39
C VAL A 126 3.58 -1.06 7.07
N SER A 127 3.11 0.18 6.91
CA SER A 127 1.68 0.50 6.82
C SER A 127 0.99 -0.14 5.61
N ASP A 128 1.56 -0.06 4.41
CA ASP A 128 1.01 -0.74 3.23
C ASP A 128 1.18 -2.26 3.31
N GLY A 129 2.17 -2.73 4.07
CA GLY A 129 2.40 -4.15 4.31
C GLY A 129 1.35 -4.78 5.22
N THR A 130 0.62 -4.00 6.04
CA THR A 130 -0.27 -4.54 7.09
C THR A 130 -1.66 -4.91 6.61
N ALA A 131 -2.20 -4.25 5.58
CA ALA A 131 -3.60 -4.44 5.16
C ALA A 131 -3.92 -5.91 4.83
N GLY A 132 -2.99 -6.62 4.18
CA GLY A 132 -3.12 -8.05 3.90
C GLY A 132 -3.23 -8.91 5.17
N LEU A 133 -2.57 -8.52 6.26
CA LEU A 133 -2.57 -9.26 7.52
C LEU A 133 -3.91 -9.11 8.25
N PHE A 134 -4.52 -7.93 8.23
CA PHE A 134 -5.88 -7.75 8.76
C PHE A 134 -6.90 -8.56 7.95
N LYS A 135 -6.79 -8.61 6.61
CA LYS A 135 -7.62 -9.50 5.78
C LYS A 135 -7.38 -10.98 6.08
N LEU A 136 -6.14 -11.38 6.32
CA LEU A 136 -5.81 -12.74 6.70
C LEU A 136 -6.41 -13.10 8.07
N HIS A 137 -6.41 -12.16 9.02
CA HIS A 137 -7.12 -12.31 10.29
C HIS A 137 -8.62 -12.55 10.06
N GLU A 138 -9.29 -11.73 9.25
CA GLU A 138 -10.71 -11.90 8.91
C GLU A 138 -11.00 -13.30 8.32
N ALA A 139 -10.13 -13.78 7.43
CA ALA A 139 -10.30 -15.06 6.74
C ALA A 139 -10.02 -16.29 7.61
N THR A 140 -9.16 -16.17 8.64
CA THR A 140 -8.67 -17.31 9.44
C THR A 140 -9.15 -17.31 10.88
N GLY A 141 -9.46 -16.14 11.44
CA GLY A 141 -9.68 -15.93 12.87
C GLY A 141 -8.41 -15.98 13.73
N GLU A 142 -7.22 -16.15 13.15
CA GLU A 142 -5.96 -16.17 13.91
C GLU A 142 -5.58 -14.74 14.32
N THR A 143 -5.55 -14.45 15.62
CA THR A 143 -5.42 -13.08 16.12
C THR A 143 -4.04 -12.47 15.87
N LYS A 144 -2.97 -13.28 15.83
CA LYS A 144 -1.59 -12.82 15.57
C LYS A 144 -1.47 -11.96 14.31
N TYR A 145 -2.28 -12.23 13.28
CA TYR A 145 -2.25 -11.48 12.03
C TYR A 145 -2.85 -10.07 12.19
N ALA A 146 -3.67 -9.78 13.20
CA ALA A 146 -4.10 -8.41 13.50
C ALA A 146 -3.34 -7.81 14.70
N GLU A 147 -2.97 -8.62 15.70
CA GLU A 147 -2.28 -8.16 16.91
C GLU A 147 -0.87 -7.63 16.62
N VAL A 148 -0.08 -8.32 15.80
CA VAL A 148 1.30 -7.91 15.49
C VAL A 148 1.35 -6.59 14.70
N PRO A 149 0.60 -6.40 13.58
CA PRO A 149 0.58 -5.10 12.91
C PRO A 149 0.00 -3.99 13.80
N THR A 150 -0.97 -4.30 14.67
CA THR A 150 -1.50 -3.33 15.65
C THR A 150 -0.41 -2.90 16.64
N GLN A 151 0.40 -3.81 17.17
CA GLN A 151 1.50 -3.48 18.09
C GLN A 151 2.59 -2.64 17.40
N ALA A 152 2.87 -2.91 16.13
CA ALA A 152 3.78 -2.09 15.34
C ALA A 152 3.20 -0.68 15.10
N GLY A 153 1.92 -0.60 14.75
CA GLY A 153 1.21 0.67 14.59
C GLY A 153 1.14 1.48 15.88
N ASP A 154 0.95 0.85 17.04
CA ASP A 154 1.04 1.50 18.36
C ASP A 154 2.41 2.13 18.58
N TRP A 155 3.47 1.38 18.25
CA TRP A 155 4.83 1.88 18.36
C TRP A 155 5.05 3.08 17.41
N MET A 156 4.60 2.98 16.16
CA MET A 156 4.73 4.03 15.16
C MET A 156 3.94 5.28 15.56
N LEU A 157 2.70 5.13 16.04
CA LEU A 157 1.87 6.23 16.51
C LEU A 157 2.56 6.98 17.66
N ALA A 158 3.09 6.24 18.64
CA ALA A 158 3.72 6.84 19.83
C ALA A 158 5.08 7.50 19.55
N ASN A 159 5.84 7.03 18.56
CA ASN A 159 7.25 7.44 18.37
C ASN A 159 7.50 8.23 17.09
N MET A 160 6.71 7.99 16.04
CA MET A 160 6.92 8.55 14.69
C MET A 160 5.90 9.64 14.35
N CYS A 161 4.70 9.62 14.92
CA CYS A 161 3.65 10.57 14.54
C CYS A 161 3.65 11.86 15.37
N LEU A 162 3.49 12.98 14.66
CA LEU A 162 3.26 14.33 15.18
C LEU A 162 1.85 14.76 14.75
N LEU A 163 0.83 14.22 15.41
CA LEU A 163 -0.56 14.43 14.98
C LEU A 163 -1.02 15.90 15.02
N ASP A 164 -0.47 16.71 15.93
CA ASP A 164 -0.72 18.16 15.96
C ASP A 164 -0.24 18.87 14.68
N GLU A 165 0.75 18.30 13.98
CA GLU A 165 1.28 18.76 12.70
C GLU A 165 0.75 17.93 11.51
N GLY A 166 -0.10 16.92 11.77
CA GLY A 166 -0.71 16.07 10.74
C GLY A 166 0.28 15.20 9.96
N VAL A 167 1.42 14.83 10.54
CA VAL A 167 2.46 14.05 9.86
C VAL A 167 3.03 12.93 10.73
N CYS A 168 3.67 11.94 10.10
CA CYS A 168 4.54 10.98 10.74
C CYS A 168 5.91 10.96 10.07
N TYR A 169 6.98 10.84 10.85
CA TYR A 169 8.33 10.65 10.35
C TYR A 169 8.42 9.39 9.49
N ASP A 170 9.30 9.40 8.49
CA ASP A 170 9.35 8.33 7.49
C ASP A 170 10.21 7.14 7.93
N ASN A 171 11.28 7.37 8.71
CA ASN A 171 12.36 6.41 8.84
C ASN A 171 12.78 6.17 10.30
N VAL A 172 13.21 4.94 10.56
CA VAL A 172 13.83 4.51 11.83
C VAL A 172 15.13 3.77 11.53
N ASP A 173 16.17 4.09 12.28
CA ASP A 173 17.41 3.33 12.28
C ASP A 173 17.21 2.01 13.08
N PRO A 174 17.31 0.83 12.43
CA PRO A 174 17.07 -0.45 13.10
C PRO A 174 18.15 -0.83 14.11
N GLU A 175 19.36 -0.27 14.02
CA GLU A 175 20.44 -0.58 14.96
C GLU A 175 20.30 0.20 16.27
N THR A 176 19.93 1.48 16.18
CA THR A 176 19.86 2.38 17.35
C THR A 176 18.45 2.51 17.91
N GLY A 177 17.44 2.19 17.09
CA GLY A 177 16.02 2.42 17.35
C GLY A 177 15.60 3.88 17.34
N GLU A 178 16.44 4.77 16.79
CA GLU A 178 16.14 6.19 16.69
C GLU A 178 15.28 6.49 15.46
N VAL A 179 14.25 7.33 15.66
CA VAL A 179 13.48 7.92 14.56
C VAL A 179 14.34 9.00 13.89
N LEU A 180 14.45 8.97 12.57
CA LEU A 180 15.29 9.91 11.83
C LEU A 180 14.54 11.24 11.60
N LYS A 181 14.71 12.18 12.53
CA LYS A 181 13.94 13.44 12.57
C LYS A 181 14.58 14.63 11.88
N GLU A 182 15.87 14.54 11.55
CA GLU A 182 16.66 15.68 11.04
C GLU A 182 17.16 15.44 9.63
N ASN A 183 17.47 14.19 9.26
CA ASN A 183 18.05 13.84 7.98
C ASN A 183 17.42 12.57 7.45
N SER A 184 16.75 12.70 6.31
CA SER A 184 16.15 11.61 5.57
C SER A 184 17.21 10.94 4.70
N PRO A 185 17.33 9.60 4.74
CA PRO A 185 18.24 8.85 3.88
C PRO A 185 17.85 8.94 2.39
N PHE A 186 16.65 9.40 2.09
CA PHE A 186 16.20 9.61 0.71
C PHE A 186 16.75 10.90 0.07
N TRP A 187 17.33 11.81 0.86
CA TRP A 187 17.89 13.07 0.40
C TRP A 187 19.34 13.26 0.88
N PRO A 188 20.26 12.32 0.57
CA PRO A 188 21.62 12.35 1.13
C PRO A 188 22.42 13.59 0.74
N ASP A 189 22.09 14.21 -0.40
CA ASP A 189 22.78 15.37 -0.93
C ASP A 189 22.13 16.71 -0.52
N LYS A 190 21.00 16.70 0.20
CA LYS A 190 20.31 17.92 0.62
C LYS A 190 20.89 18.42 1.96
N GLU A 191 21.66 19.50 1.91
CA GLU A 191 22.37 20.05 3.08
C GLU A 191 21.43 20.52 4.22
N ASN A 192 20.26 21.06 3.88
CA ASN A 192 19.30 21.55 4.87
C ASN A 192 17.96 20.89 4.61
N GLN A 193 17.59 19.95 5.48
CA GLN A 193 16.32 19.25 5.45
C GLN A 193 15.35 19.87 6.45
N GLY A 194 14.10 20.07 6.02
CA GLY A 194 12.99 20.52 6.86
C GLY A 194 12.05 19.37 7.22
N LEU A 195 10.95 19.69 7.92
CA LEU A 195 9.96 18.69 8.35
C LEU A 195 9.45 17.84 7.18
N TRP A 196 9.14 18.46 6.04
CA TRP A 196 8.60 17.77 4.85
C TRP A 196 9.60 16.84 4.14
N ASP A 197 10.88 16.90 4.49
CA ASP A 197 11.89 16.00 3.94
C ASP A 197 12.00 14.68 4.72
N VAL A 198 11.54 14.67 5.97
CA VAL A 198 11.68 13.57 6.93
C VAL A 198 10.35 13.02 7.42
N ALA A 199 9.25 13.73 7.15
CA ALA A 199 7.92 13.41 7.59
C ALA A 199 6.87 13.86 6.57
N ARG A 200 5.78 13.09 6.52
CA ARG A 200 4.62 13.35 5.66
C ARG A 200 3.37 12.75 6.28
N PRO A 201 2.16 13.02 5.76
CA PRO A 201 0.94 12.49 6.36
C PRO A 201 0.95 10.96 6.52
N ASN A 202 1.62 10.22 5.64
CA ASN A 202 1.87 8.77 5.82
C ASN A 202 0.60 7.98 6.16
N ASN A 203 -0.51 8.29 5.47
CA ASN A 203 -1.79 7.60 5.66
C ASN A 203 -2.02 6.46 4.66
N GLU A 204 -1.00 6.10 3.88
CA GLU A 204 -1.02 5.00 2.94
C GLU A 204 -1.18 3.64 3.64
N GLY A 205 -1.98 2.75 3.04
CA GLY A 205 -2.34 1.45 3.61
C GLY A 205 -3.34 1.53 4.77
N SER A 206 -3.74 2.74 5.19
CA SER A 206 -4.77 2.99 6.18
C SER A 206 -4.61 2.21 7.49
N LEU A 207 -3.36 1.97 7.91
CA LEU A 207 -3.01 1.17 9.09
C LEU A 207 -3.85 1.53 10.33
N PHE A 208 -3.99 2.82 10.64
CA PHE A 208 -4.75 3.24 11.83
C PHE A 208 -6.26 3.02 11.70
N LEU A 209 -6.81 3.02 10.47
CA LEU A 209 -8.20 2.60 10.25
C LEU A 209 -8.35 1.10 10.49
N ASP A 210 -7.46 0.28 9.96
CA ASP A 210 -7.49 -1.18 10.17
C ASP A 210 -7.36 -1.52 11.66
N MET A 211 -6.45 -0.85 12.38
CA MET A 211 -6.31 -0.97 13.83
C MET A 211 -7.59 -0.59 14.57
N TYR A 212 -8.25 0.51 14.18
CA TYR A 212 -9.54 0.89 14.76
C TYR A 212 -10.61 -0.16 14.49
N GLN A 213 -10.71 -0.67 13.26
CA GLN A 213 -11.69 -1.70 12.91
C GLN A 213 -11.49 -3.00 13.70
N TYR A 214 -10.23 -3.36 13.95
CA TYR A 214 -9.88 -4.54 14.73
C TYR A 214 -10.15 -4.37 16.23
N THR A 215 -9.75 -3.24 16.82
CA THR A 215 -9.73 -3.05 18.28
C THR A 215 -10.94 -2.29 18.83
N GLY A 216 -11.57 -1.45 18.01
CA GLY A 216 -12.54 -0.45 18.43
C GLY A 216 -11.95 0.74 19.20
N ASN A 217 -10.61 0.91 19.24
CA ASN A 217 -9.98 2.03 19.93
C ASN A 217 -10.10 3.32 19.12
N GLU A 218 -10.86 4.29 19.64
CA GLU A 218 -11.11 5.58 18.97
C GLU A 218 -9.84 6.42 18.76
N GLU A 219 -8.76 6.19 19.52
CA GLU A 219 -7.48 6.88 19.29
C GLU A 219 -6.92 6.62 17.89
N TYR A 220 -7.01 5.39 17.39
CA TYR A 220 -6.54 5.06 16.04
C TYR A 220 -7.42 5.69 14.96
N LYS A 221 -8.73 5.79 15.21
CA LYS A 221 -9.65 6.47 14.31
C LYS A 221 -9.36 7.98 14.27
N GLU A 222 -9.10 8.59 15.42
CA GLU A 222 -8.70 10.01 15.50
C GLU A 222 -7.39 10.27 14.77
N ALA A 223 -6.39 9.39 14.93
CA ALA A 223 -5.15 9.45 14.17
C ALA A 223 -5.39 9.35 12.65
N PHE A 224 -6.16 8.35 12.20
CA PHE A 224 -6.50 8.18 10.78
C PHE A 224 -7.22 9.40 10.18
N ILE A 225 -8.20 9.97 10.90
CA ILE A 225 -8.93 11.16 10.45
C ILE A 225 -8.01 12.37 10.41
N THR A 226 -7.12 12.53 11.39
CA THR A 226 -6.15 13.63 11.43
C THR A 226 -5.22 13.61 10.22
N LEU A 227 -4.73 12.44 9.84
CA LEU A 227 -3.90 12.28 8.64
C LEU A 227 -4.71 12.46 7.35
N CYS A 228 -5.98 12.06 7.31
CA CYS A 228 -6.89 12.41 6.20
C CYS A 228 -7.07 13.93 6.04
N GLU A 229 -7.28 14.66 7.13
CA GLU A 229 -7.38 16.14 7.08
C GLU A 229 -6.07 16.75 6.56
N SER A 230 -4.93 16.29 7.06
CA SER A 230 -3.61 16.72 6.59
C SER A 230 -3.42 16.48 5.09
N LEU A 231 -3.87 15.32 4.58
CA LEU A 231 -3.85 15.04 3.14
C LEU A 231 -4.72 16.01 2.34
N VAL A 232 -5.91 16.38 2.82
CA VAL A 232 -6.75 17.39 2.14
C VAL A 232 -6.08 18.75 2.13
N GLU A 233 -5.49 19.16 3.25
CA GLU A 233 -4.84 20.47 3.41
C GLU A 233 -3.57 20.61 2.57
N THR A 234 -2.82 19.52 2.43
CA THR A 234 -1.53 19.51 1.71
C THR A 234 -1.64 19.12 0.23
N GLN A 235 -2.83 18.79 -0.26
CA GLN A 235 -3.04 18.52 -1.68
C GLN A 235 -2.91 19.80 -2.51
N GLY A 236 -2.00 19.77 -3.50
CA GLY A 236 -1.79 20.87 -4.44
C GLY A 236 -2.99 21.10 -5.38
N PRO A 237 -3.04 22.25 -6.07
CA PRO A 237 -4.11 22.58 -7.01
C PRO A 237 -4.24 21.59 -8.19
N GLU A 238 -3.17 20.88 -8.53
CA GLU A 238 -3.10 19.78 -9.48
C GLU A 238 -3.75 18.48 -8.98
N GLY A 239 -4.22 18.42 -7.74
CA GLY A 239 -4.79 17.21 -7.15
C GLY A 239 -3.76 16.17 -6.72
N LEU A 240 -2.51 16.59 -6.47
CA LEU A 240 -1.38 15.73 -6.12
C LEU A 240 -0.64 16.29 -4.89
N TRP A 241 0.19 15.46 -4.26
CA TRP A 241 0.97 15.79 -3.06
C TRP A 241 2.43 16.05 -3.45
N MET A 242 2.65 17.05 -4.31
CA MET A 242 3.96 17.30 -4.95
C MET A 242 5.05 17.79 -4.00
N ASP A 243 4.68 18.31 -2.82
CA ASP A 243 5.65 18.73 -1.80
C ASP A 243 6.35 17.54 -1.12
N PHE A 244 5.87 16.31 -1.35
CA PHE A 244 6.41 15.12 -0.74
C PHE A 244 7.11 14.24 -1.76
N MET A 245 8.24 13.70 -1.34
CA MET A 245 8.87 12.59 -2.04
C MET A 245 7.93 11.38 -2.08
N PRO A 246 8.01 10.51 -3.10
CA PRO A 246 8.96 10.51 -4.22
C PRO A 246 8.57 11.40 -5.42
N ASN A 247 7.61 12.32 -5.29
CA ASN A 247 7.42 13.35 -6.32
C ASN A 247 8.63 14.31 -6.32
N ASN A 248 8.82 15.02 -7.44
CA ASN A 248 9.77 16.13 -7.53
C ASN A 248 9.03 17.37 -8.04
N LYS A 249 8.79 18.32 -7.15
CA LYS A 249 8.06 19.57 -7.46
C LYS A 249 8.83 20.50 -8.39
N GLU A 250 10.15 20.56 -8.27
CA GLU A 250 11.00 21.45 -9.08
C GLU A 250 11.02 21.00 -10.55
N ASP A 251 11.19 19.70 -10.76
CA ASP A 251 11.18 19.09 -12.10
C ASP A 251 9.75 18.83 -12.61
N GLY A 252 8.75 18.92 -11.72
CA GLY A 252 7.37 18.56 -11.99
C GLY A 252 7.17 17.06 -12.24
N SER A 253 8.08 16.22 -11.76
CA SER A 253 8.00 14.76 -11.91
C SER A 253 7.03 14.15 -10.91
N VAL A 254 6.11 13.33 -11.40
CA VAL A 254 5.05 12.70 -10.62
C VAL A 254 5.35 11.22 -10.46
N HIS A 255 5.37 10.73 -9.22
CA HIS A 255 5.51 9.31 -8.93
C HIS A 255 4.22 8.56 -9.30
N PRO A 256 4.31 7.38 -9.94
CA PRO A 256 3.16 6.74 -10.59
C PRO A 256 2.17 6.11 -9.63
N ARG A 257 2.54 5.95 -8.36
CA ARG A 257 1.71 5.23 -7.37
C ARG A 257 1.43 6.02 -6.10
N PHE A 258 2.38 6.84 -5.68
CA PHE A 258 2.37 7.51 -4.36
C PHE A 258 1.10 8.33 -4.13
N ASN A 259 0.73 9.15 -5.11
CA ASN A 259 -0.48 9.96 -5.02
C ASN A 259 -1.77 9.11 -5.02
N LEU A 260 -1.75 7.92 -5.65
CA LEU A 260 -2.89 7.02 -5.64
C LEU A 260 -3.09 6.39 -4.27
N TRP A 261 -2.02 6.04 -3.56
CA TRP A 261 -2.12 5.49 -2.20
C TRP A 261 -2.78 6.46 -1.21
N TYR A 262 -2.46 7.76 -1.30
CA TYR A 262 -3.15 8.78 -0.51
C TYR A 262 -4.61 8.98 -0.94
N ALA A 263 -4.91 8.87 -2.24
CA ALA A 263 -6.28 8.92 -2.71
C ALA A 263 -7.11 7.70 -2.25
N GLU A 264 -6.52 6.50 -2.21
CA GLU A 264 -7.17 5.29 -1.67
C GLU A 264 -7.50 5.47 -0.19
N SER A 265 -6.55 5.94 0.62
CA SER A 265 -6.77 6.25 2.03
C SER A 265 -7.88 7.29 2.26
N LEU A 266 -7.92 8.36 1.45
CA LEU A 266 -8.99 9.35 1.52
C LEU A 266 -10.36 8.79 1.10
N LEU A 267 -10.40 7.81 0.19
CA LEU A 267 -11.65 7.14 -0.16
C LEU A 267 -12.21 6.37 1.04
N GLU A 268 -11.36 5.67 1.79
CA GLU A 268 -11.75 5.00 3.04
C GLU A 268 -12.13 6.01 4.13
N GLY A 269 -11.45 7.15 4.20
CA GLY A 269 -11.85 8.30 5.02
C GLY A 269 -13.27 8.77 4.70
N TYR A 270 -13.62 8.85 3.42
CA TYR A 270 -14.97 9.19 2.98
C TYR A 270 -15.99 8.12 3.39
N GLU A 271 -15.65 6.83 3.24
CA GLU A 271 -16.53 5.73 3.65
C GLU A 271 -16.79 5.73 5.16
N LEU A 272 -15.76 6.04 5.97
CA LEU A 272 -15.87 6.12 7.42
C LEU A 272 -16.71 7.31 7.91
N THR A 273 -16.54 8.47 7.29
CA THR A 273 -17.05 9.76 7.83
C THR A 273 -18.23 10.34 7.05
N GLY A 274 -18.35 10.00 5.77
CA GLY A 274 -19.23 10.67 4.82
C GLY A 274 -18.78 12.08 4.41
N ASP A 275 -17.58 12.53 4.80
CA ASP A 275 -17.09 13.86 4.45
C ASP A 275 -16.67 13.93 2.97
N LYS A 276 -17.46 14.67 2.20
CA LYS A 276 -17.27 14.81 0.75
C LYS A 276 -15.95 15.48 0.37
N ARG A 277 -15.30 16.22 1.26
CA ARG A 277 -14.00 16.84 0.99
C ARG A 277 -12.94 15.79 0.63
N TYR A 278 -12.97 14.63 1.30
CA TYR A 278 -12.09 13.52 0.99
C TYR A 278 -12.34 12.97 -0.41
N LEU A 279 -13.60 12.67 -0.75
CA LEU A 279 -13.99 12.21 -2.09
C LEU A 279 -13.62 13.24 -3.18
N GLU A 280 -13.80 14.54 -2.91
CA GLU A 280 -13.40 15.60 -3.83
C GLU A 280 -11.88 15.62 -4.08
N ALA A 281 -11.07 15.41 -3.05
CA ALA A 281 -9.62 15.28 -3.18
C ALA A 281 -9.24 14.04 -4.02
N VAL A 282 -9.89 12.89 -3.81
CA VAL A 282 -9.71 11.67 -4.62
C VAL A 282 -10.03 11.94 -6.09
N LEU A 283 -11.14 12.61 -6.38
CA LEU A 283 -11.57 12.91 -7.74
C LEU A 283 -10.57 13.82 -8.48
N LYS A 284 -9.91 14.76 -7.79
CA LYS A 284 -8.85 15.59 -8.38
C LYS A 284 -7.65 14.73 -8.78
N THR A 285 -7.18 13.85 -7.88
CA THR A 285 -6.09 12.92 -8.19
C THR A 285 -6.45 12.02 -9.38
N ALA A 286 -7.64 11.43 -9.38
CA ALA A 286 -8.12 10.59 -10.46
C ALA A 286 -8.19 11.34 -11.80
N ALA A 287 -8.64 12.59 -11.82
CA ALA A 287 -8.67 13.43 -13.02
C ALA A 287 -7.26 13.67 -13.58
N THR A 288 -6.29 13.93 -12.71
CA THR A 288 -4.89 14.14 -13.11
C THR A 288 -4.28 12.86 -13.67
N PHE A 289 -4.48 11.70 -13.03
CA PHE A 289 -4.00 10.42 -13.57
C PHE A 289 -4.68 10.01 -14.89
N ALA A 290 -5.98 10.30 -15.03
CA ALA A 290 -6.69 10.10 -16.29
C ALA A 290 -6.09 10.95 -17.43
N SER A 291 -5.55 12.14 -17.12
CA SER A 291 -4.86 12.96 -18.11
C SER A 291 -3.50 12.39 -18.55
N PHE A 292 -2.84 11.60 -17.71
CA PHE A 292 -1.58 10.93 -18.06
C PHE A 292 -1.80 9.71 -18.96
N GLN A 293 -2.94 9.05 -18.81
CA GLN A 293 -3.30 7.83 -19.52
C GLN A 293 -3.33 8.03 -21.04
N LYS A 294 -2.61 7.16 -21.76
CA LYS A 294 -2.62 7.12 -23.22
C LYS A 294 -3.86 6.38 -23.74
N SER A 295 -4.17 6.53 -25.02
CA SER A 295 -5.35 5.92 -25.64
C SER A 295 -5.39 4.39 -25.58
N ASN A 296 -4.24 3.74 -25.37
CA ASN A 296 -4.11 2.29 -25.15
C ASN A 296 -4.18 1.88 -23.68
N GLY A 297 -4.46 2.82 -22.76
CA GLY A 297 -4.55 2.58 -21.32
C GLY A 297 -3.24 2.74 -20.55
N THR A 298 -2.10 2.91 -21.22
CA THR A 298 -0.78 3.03 -20.55
C THR A 298 -0.66 4.34 -19.76
N ILE A 299 -0.19 4.24 -18.52
CA ILE A 299 0.41 5.34 -17.76
C ILE A 299 1.89 4.97 -17.59
N TYR A 300 2.81 5.87 -17.96
CA TYR A 300 4.26 5.59 -17.84
C TYR A 300 4.68 5.63 -16.37
N TYR A 301 5.79 4.98 -16.01
CA TYR A 301 6.28 5.04 -14.63
C TYR A 301 6.62 6.48 -14.24
N GLN A 302 7.27 7.25 -15.11
CA GLN A 302 7.57 8.66 -14.86
C GLN A 302 6.76 9.58 -15.78
N ASN A 303 5.85 10.35 -15.18
CA ASN A 303 5.07 11.39 -15.84
C ASN A 303 5.45 12.76 -15.28
N PHE A 304 5.17 13.81 -16.04
CA PHE A 304 5.43 15.18 -15.64
C PHE A 304 4.16 16.03 -15.71
N LEU A 305 4.05 17.04 -14.84
CA LEU A 305 2.93 18.00 -14.84
C LEU A 305 2.81 18.77 -16.18
N SER A 306 3.90 18.87 -16.94
CA SER A 306 3.92 19.43 -18.30
C SER A 306 3.20 18.56 -19.35
N GLY A 307 2.87 17.31 -19.01
CA GLY A 307 2.34 16.30 -19.92
C GLY A 307 3.42 15.47 -20.63
N GLU A 308 4.70 15.78 -20.41
CA GLU A 308 5.82 14.95 -20.87
C GLU A 308 5.86 13.62 -20.12
N VAL A 309 6.48 12.61 -20.73
CA VAL A 309 6.62 11.27 -20.16
C VAL A 309 8.01 10.74 -20.45
N ASN A 310 8.60 10.00 -19.51
CA ASN A 310 9.79 9.21 -19.78
C ASN A 310 9.34 7.86 -20.35
N LYS A 311 9.67 7.57 -21.60
CA LYS A 311 9.30 6.28 -22.23
C LYS A 311 10.24 5.14 -21.89
N ASN A 312 11.37 5.45 -21.25
CA ASN A 312 12.38 4.49 -20.84
C ASN A 312 12.34 4.22 -19.33
N SER A 313 11.41 4.85 -18.60
CA SER A 313 11.12 4.54 -17.20
C SER A 313 10.26 3.30 -17.08
#